data_AF-A0A0Q2USV8-F1
#
_entry.id   AF-A0A0Q2USV8-F1
#
_cell.length_a   1.000
_cell.length_b   1.000
_cell.length_c   1.000
_cell.angle_alpha   90.00
_cell.angle_beta   90.00
_cell.angle_gamma   90.00
#
_symmetry.space_group_name_H-M   'P 1'
#
loop_
_entity.id
_entity.type
_entity.pdbx_description
1 polymer ?
#
loop_
_entity_poly.entity_id
_entity_poly.type
_entity_poly.pdbx_seq_one_letter_code
_entity_poly.pdbx_strand_id
1 'polypeptide(L)'
;MIPTLGWRNLGSATMIFSVVLLTGCSQRISSVNETLKEAFWGIDDVELSAKQIADIPFASAYVRLNNGPKVFMVLAYAEKNPATGQTQLKWVSQDQAMIVTERGRIVKTLNLFQGNLVRRTGSTPAWRHNIPWSARYDWSHNHQYGYLGNINLVYLGKQTVTTPLWSDELNHWQENVSFPQLKTTINNQYWVNKNEAVLKSVQYLGPDMARLEMDILKPYVEAK
;
A
#
# COMPACT_ATOMS: atom_id res chain seq x y z
N MET A 1 10.04 70.19 44.29
CA MET A 1 11.16 69.23 44.51
C MET A 1 10.69 67.90 43.93
N ILE A 2 11.30 67.46 42.84
CA ILE A 2 10.86 66.30 42.04
C ILE A 2 11.35 65.01 42.72
N PRO A 3 10.53 63.97 42.90
CA PRO A 3 11.02 62.61 43.01
C PRO A 3 10.73 61.83 41.72
N THR A 4 11.79 61.28 41.16
CA THR A 4 11.80 60.34 40.04
C THR A 4 11.21 59.01 40.49
N LEU A 5 10.12 58.58 39.84
CA LEU A 5 9.54 57.26 40.06
C LEU A 5 10.37 56.23 39.26
N GLY A 6 11.05 55.35 39.98
CA GLY A 6 11.95 54.34 39.40
C GLY A 6 11.22 53.29 38.57
N TRP A 7 11.51 53.27 37.28
CA TRP A 7 11.26 52.13 36.38
C TRP A 7 12.25 51.00 36.65
N ARG A 8 12.07 50.27 37.73
CA ARG A 8 12.73 48.99 37.95
C ARG A 8 11.70 48.06 38.56
N ASN A 9 11.11 47.21 37.72
CA ASN A 9 10.37 45.96 38.02
C ASN A 9 9.19 45.70 37.06
N LEU A 10 9.24 46.20 35.82
CA LEU A 10 8.30 45.80 34.76
C LEU A 10 8.88 44.71 33.82
N GLY A 11 9.91 43.98 34.28
CA GLY A 11 10.59 42.95 33.50
C GLY A 11 10.24 41.50 33.85
N SER A 12 9.60 41.26 34.99
CA SER A 12 9.35 39.88 35.49
C SER A 12 7.89 39.42 35.39
N ALA A 13 6.95 40.32 35.10
CA ALA A 13 5.53 39.94 34.93
C ALA A 13 5.19 39.52 33.48
N THR A 14 6.02 39.89 32.50
CA THR A 14 5.77 39.61 31.08
C THR A 14 6.23 38.22 30.62
N MET A 15 6.90 37.45 31.48
CA MET A 15 7.45 36.12 31.14
C MET A 15 6.51 34.95 31.51
N ILE A 16 5.41 35.22 32.23
CA ILE A 16 4.48 34.16 32.67
C ILE A 16 3.24 34.07 31.75
N PHE A 17 2.93 35.12 30.98
CA PHE A 17 1.75 35.12 30.09
C PHE A 17 1.98 34.46 28.72
N SER A 18 3.24 34.18 28.35
CA SER A 18 3.57 33.57 27.05
C SER A 18 3.58 32.03 27.04
N VAL A 19 3.39 31.37 28.18
CA VAL A 19 3.44 29.90 28.29
C VAL A 19 2.06 29.24 28.08
N VAL A 20 0.97 30.01 28.09
CA VAL A 20 -0.40 29.45 28.04
C VAL A 20 -0.91 29.20 26.61
N LEU A 21 -0.18 29.60 25.57
CA LEU A 21 -0.60 29.39 24.16
C LEU A 21 -0.14 28.07 23.53
N LEU A 22 0.48 27.16 24.31
CA LEU A 22 0.94 25.86 23.82
C LEU A 22 0.01 24.69 24.20
N THR A 23 -1.26 24.93 24.51
CA THR A 23 -2.27 23.85 24.46
C THR A 23 -2.70 23.62 23.01
N GLY A 24 -1.74 23.17 22.19
CA GLY A 24 -2.07 22.53 20.93
C GLY A 24 -2.75 21.22 21.25
N CYS A 25 -4.07 21.18 21.08
CA CYS A 25 -4.84 19.95 21.10
C CYS A 25 -4.25 19.01 20.03
N SER A 26 -3.39 18.08 20.45
CA SER A 26 -3.18 16.84 19.71
C SER A 26 -4.49 16.06 19.81
N GLN A 27 -5.48 16.45 19.00
CA GLN A 27 -6.59 15.56 18.72
C GLN A 27 -6.00 14.44 17.87
N ARG A 28 -5.68 13.33 18.54
CA ARG A 28 -5.40 12.05 17.90
C ARG A 28 -6.54 11.78 16.91
N ILE A 29 -6.24 11.92 15.63
CA ILE A 29 -7.04 11.34 14.55
C ILE A 29 -6.75 9.83 14.58
N SER A 30 -7.23 9.13 15.60
CA SER A 30 -7.13 7.65 15.72
C SER A 30 -8.50 6.99 15.91
N SER A 31 -9.54 7.77 16.20
CA SER A 31 -10.87 7.24 16.58
C SER A 31 -11.62 6.58 15.43
N VAL A 32 -11.40 6.96 14.16
CA VAL A 32 -12.01 6.26 13.02
C VAL A 32 -11.36 4.88 12.80
N ASN A 33 -10.14 4.71 13.29
CA ASN A 33 -9.26 3.60 12.96
C ASN A 33 -9.31 2.45 13.97
N GLU A 34 -9.63 2.76 15.23
CA GLU A 34 -9.97 1.76 16.24
C GLU A 34 -11.31 1.09 15.89
N THR A 35 -12.30 1.84 15.42
CA THR A 35 -13.56 1.28 14.88
C THR A 35 -13.33 0.40 13.65
N LEU A 36 -12.39 0.76 12.76
CA LEU A 36 -11.98 -0.06 11.60
C LEU A 36 -11.40 -1.40 12.02
N LYS A 37 -10.57 -1.41 13.08
CA LYS A 37 -10.06 -2.65 13.65
C LYS A 37 -11.19 -3.43 14.30
N GLU A 38 -11.98 -2.84 15.18
CA GLU A 38 -13.02 -3.58 15.92
C GLU A 38 -14.10 -4.20 15.01
N ALA A 39 -14.52 -3.52 13.93
CA ALA A 39 -15.47 -4.07 12.95
C ALA A 39 -14.92 -5.27 12.15
N PHE A 40 -13.60 -5.44 12.11
CA PHE A 40 -12.91 -6.43 11.31
C PHE A 40 -12.64 -7.75 12.05
N TRP A 41 -12.70 -7.78 13.39
CA TRP A 41 -12.33 -8.94 14.21
C TRP A 41 -13.35 -10.09 14.19
N GLY A 42 -14.44 -9.97 13.42
CA GLY A 42 -15.48 -11.00 13.26
C GLY A 42 -15.55 -11.62 11.85
N ILE A 43 -14.63 -11.28 10.94
CA ILE A 43 -14.55 -11.88 9.61
C ILE A 43 -13.52 -13.00 9.67
N ASP A 44 -13.97 -14.25 9.81
CA ASP A 44 -13.08 -15.41 9.71
C ASP A 44 -12.42 -15.48 8.33
N ASP A 45 -11.26 -16.16 8.23
CA ASP A 45 -10.54 -16.51 6.98
C ASP A 45 -11.34 -17.51 6.12
N VAL A 46 -12.60 -17.18 5.83
CA VAL A 46 -13.56 -17.92 5.02
C VAL A 46 -13.77 -17.13 3.73
N GLU A 47 -14.02 -17.83 2.63
CA GLU A 47 -14.55 -17.18 1.43
C GLU A 47 -15.93 -16.57 1.77
N LEU A 48 -15.94 -15.28 2.09
CA LEU A 48 -17.14 -14.50 2.32
C LEU A 48 -18.08 -14.61 1.11
N SER A 49 -19.38 -14.78 1.39
CA SER A 49 -20.40 -14.71 0.35
C SER A 49 -20.42 -13.35 -0.33
N ALA A 50 -20.89 -13.30 -1.58
CA ALA A 50 -21.03 -12.04 -2.32
C ALA A 50 -21.81 -10.97 -1.54
N LYS A 51 -22.86 -11.38 -0.81
CA LYS A 51 -23.66 -10.49 0.03
C LYS A 51 -22.86 -9.91 1.19
N GLN A 52 -22.13 -10.75 1.94
CA GLN A 52 -21.26 -10.28 3.02
C GLN A 52 -20.21 -9.30 2.52
N ILE A 53 -19.58 -9.59 1.37
CA ILE A 53 -18.60 -8.66 0.78
C ILE A 53 -19.30 -7.35 0.36
N ALA A 54 -20.50 -7.42 -0.22
CA ALA A 54 -21.28 -6.27 -0.67
C ALA A 54 -21.67 -5.33 0.48
N ASP A 55 -21.87 -5.84 1.69
CA ASP A 55 -22.24 -5.04 2.87
C ASP A 55 -21.03 -4.32 3.52
N ILE A 56 -19.79 -4.68 3.17
CA ILE A 56 -18.58 -4.04 3.72
C ILE A 56 -18.37 -2.64 3.10
N PRO A 57 -18.37 -1.54 3.87
CA PRO A 57 -18.33 -0.19 3.30
C PRO A 57 -16.95 0.23 2.78
N PHE A 58 -15.93 -0.61 2.95
CA PHE A 58 -14.53 -0.28 2.66
C PHE A 58 -13.99 -1.02 1.43
N ALA A 59 -12.94 -0.44 0.84
CA ALA A 59 -12.18 -1.10 -0.22
C ALA A 59 -11.55 -2.39 0.32
N SER A 60 -11.65 -3.46 -0.46
CA SER A 60 -11.30 -4.81 -0.04
C SER A 60 -10.74 -5.65 -1.18
N ALA A 61 -10.00 -6.69 -0.83
CA ALA A 61 -9.37 -7.61 -1.77
C ALA A 61 -9.28 -9.02 -1.18
N TYR A 62 -9.26 -10.02 -2.04
CA TYR A 62 -8.71 -11.32 -1.69
C TYR A 62 -7.24 -11.37 -2.05
N VAL A 63 -6.43 -11.92 -1.14
CA VAL A 63 -5.02 -12.20 -1.38
C VAL A 63 -4.75 -13.68 -1.14
N ARG A 64 -4.03 -14.32 -2.05
CA ARG A 64 -3.56 -15.69 -1.87
C ARG A 64 -2.06 -15.73 -1.93
N LEU A 65 -1.46 -16.27 -0.88
CA LEU A 65 -0.03 -16.50 -0.78
C LEU A 65 0.30 -17.90 -1.31
N ASN A 66 1.14 -17.97 -2.34
CA ASN A 66 1.50 -19.19 -3.06
C ASN A 66 0.24 -19.99 -3.48
N ASN A 67 0.14 -21.23 -2.99
CA ASN A 67 -1.00 -22.13 -3.20
C ASN A 67 -1.85 -22.27 -1.92
N GLY A 68 -1.72 -21.34 -0.98
CA GLY A 68 -2.48 -21.31 0.25
C GLY A 68 -3.94 -20.86 0.07
N PRO A 69 -4.69 -20.73 1.17
CA PRO A 69 -6.05 -20.19 1.13
C PRO A 69 -6.05 -18.71 0.70
N LYS A 70 -7.24 -18.23 0.31
CA LYS A 70 -7.47 -16.80 0.13
C LYS A 70 -7.69 -16.16 1.50
N VAL A 71 -7.01 -15.04 1.72
CA VAL A 71 -7.13 -14.18 2.89
C VAL A 71 -7.90 -12.94 2.46
N PHE A 72 -8.91 -12.57 3.24
CA PHE A 72 -9.63 -11.32 3.04
C PHE A 72 -8.82 -10.15 3.62
N MET A 73 -8.59 -9.12 2.82
CA MET A 73 -7.85 -7.92 3.24
C MET A 73 -8.68 -6.67 2.98
N VAL A 74 -8.56 -5.70 3.89
CA VAL A 74 -9.18 -4.37 3.77
C VAL A 74 -8.13 -3.30 3.59
N LEU A 75 -8.51 -2.21 2.92
CA LEU A 75 -7.66 -1.05 2.81
C LEU A 75 -7.68 -0.26 4.13
N ALA A 76 -6.55 -0.24 4.83
CA ALA A 76 -6.39 0.56 6.05
C ALA A 76 -6.06 2.03 5.73
N TYR A 77 -5.19 2.26 4.74
CA TYR A 77 -4.73 3.61 4.40
C TYR A 77 -4.46 3.79 2.91
N ALA A 78 -4.71 5.01 2.44
CA ALA A 78 -4.27 5.51 1.15
C ALA A 78 -3.46 6.79 1.39
N GLU A 79 -2.16 6.78 1.10
CA GLU A 79 -1.25 7.89 1.42
C GLU A 79 -0.33 8.19 0.22
N LYS A 80 0.07 9.44 0.03
CA LYS A 80 1.02 9.79 -1.04
C LYS A 80 2.43 9.36 -0.65
N ASN A 81 3.10 8.65 -1.53
CA ASN A 81 4.53 8.38 -1.44
C ASN A 81 5.28 9.71 -1.65
N PRO A 82 6.04 10.21 -0.67
CA PRO A 82 6.72 11.50 -0.77
C PRO A 82 7.82 11.52 -1.85
N ALA A 83 8.36 10.36 -2.23
CA ALA A 83 9.40 10.27 -3.25
C ALA A 83 8.85 10.25 -4.69
N THR A 84 7.66 9.68 -4.90
CA THR A 84 7.08 9.51 -6.25
C THR A 84 5.82 10.34 -6.49
N GLY A 85 5.22 10.89 -5.44
CA GLY A 85 3.91 11.56 -5.46
C GLY A 85 2.73 10.61 -5.67
N GLN A 86 2.96 9.30 -5.86
CA GLN A 86 1.92 8.33 -6.15
C GLN A 86 1.21 7.86 -4.87
N THR A 87 -0.08 7.54 -4.96
CA THR A 87 -0.80 6.95 -3.83
C THR A 87 -0.35 5.51 -3.57
N GLN A 88 0.05 5.24 -2.32
CA GLN A 88 0.25 3.92 -1.76
C GLN A 88 -0.98 3.46 -1.00
N LEU A 89 -1.43 2.24 -1.33
CA LEU A 89 -2.56 1.58 -0.68
C LEU A 89 -2.03 0.52 0.27
N LYS A 90 -2.38 0.62 1.55
CA LYS A 90 -1.96 -0.31 2.61
C LYS A 90 -3.11 -1.25 2.95
N TRP A 91 -3.00 -2.47 2.47
CA TRP A 91 -3.97 -3.55 2.68
C TRP A 91 -3.57 -4.34 3.91
N VAL A 92 -4.51 -4.61 4.80
CA VAL A 92 -4.27 -5.35 6.05
C VAL A 92 -5.25 -6.52 6.18
N SER A 93 -4.73 -7.64 6.70
CA SER A 93 -5.50 -8.82 7.10
C SER A 93 -5.75 -8.84 8.61
N GLN A 94 -6.47 -9.86 9.09
CA GLN A 94 -6.88 -9.99 10.49
C GLN A 94 -5.70 -10.29 11.39
N ASP A 95 -4.80 -11.13 10.90
CA ASP A 95 -3.52 -11.50 11.51
C ASP A 95 -2.43 -10.42 11.32
N GLN A 96 -2.82 -9.21 10.89
CA GLN A 96 -1.96 -8.04 10.77
C GLN A 96 -0.85 -8.16 9.71
N ALA A 97 -0.93 -9.11 8.78
CA ALA A 97 -0.14 -9.04 7.56
C ALA A 97 -0.51 -7.78 6.77
N MET A 98 0.50 -7.12 6.19
CA MET A 98 0.30 -5.90 5.43
C MET A 98 0.95 -6.01 4.06
N ILE A 99 0.22 -5.57 3.04
CA ILE A 99 0.72 -5.41 1.68
C ILE A 99 0.53 -3.95 1.29
N VAL A 100 1.61 -3.32 0.85
CA VAL A 100 1.57 -1.96 0.31
C VAL A 100 1.69 -2.03 -1.19
N THR A 101 0.71 -1.48 -1.91
CA THR A 101 0.74 -1.39 -3.37
C THR A 101 0.83 0.06 -3.84
N GLU A 102 1.57 0.29 -4.92
CA GLU A 102 1.64 1.57 -5.63
C GLU A 102 1.36 1.31 -7.10
N ARG A 103 0.32 1.95 -7.65
CA ARG A 103 -0.20 1.64 -9.01
C ARG A 103 -0.44 0.13 -9.22
N GLY A 104 -0.94 -0.54 -8.19
CA GLY A 104 -1.23 -1.98 -8.15
C GLY A 104 -0.04 -2.93 -7.98
N ARG A 105 1.18 -2.40 -8.00
CA ARG A 105 2.40 -3.20 -7.81
C ARG A 105 2.82 -3.22 -6.34
N ILE A 106 3.17 -4.37 -5.79
CA ILE A 106 3.60 -4.50 -4.39
C ILE A 106 4.95 -3.80 -4.19
N VAL A 107 4.98 -2.76 -3.34
CA VAL A 107 6.21 -2.01 -3.02
C VAL A 107 6.79 -2.40 -1.66
N LYS A 108 5.98 -3.00 -0.80
CA LYS A 108 6.38 -3.42 0.54
C LYS A 108 5.42 -4.46 1.10
N THR A 109 5.92 -5.38 1.89
CA THR A 109 5.10 -6.29 2.71
C THR A 109 5.60 -6.31 4.15
N LEU A 110 4.72 -6.65 5.10
CA LEU A 110 5.05 -6.85 6.51
C LEU A 110 4.32 -8.08 7.03
N ASN A 111 4.95 -8.74 8.01
CA ASN A 111 4.42 -9.91 8.71
C ASN A 111 4.05 -11.10 7.80
N LEU A 112 4.71 -11.25 6.64
CA LEU A 112 4.64 -12.49 5.86
C LEU A 112 5.65 -13.51 6.38
N PHE A 113 5.18 -14.74 6.64
CA PHE A 113 6.00 -15.83 7.19
C PHE A 113 7.20 -16.22 6.33
N GLN A 114 7.11 -16.09 5.00
CA GLN A 114 8.15 -16.54 4.06
C GLN A 114 9.14 -15.43 3.66
N GLY A 115 9.22 -14.37 4.46
CA GLY A 115 10.05 -13.21 4.17
C GLY A 115 9.28 -12.11 3.44
N ASN A 116 9.81 -10.90 3.53
CA ASN A 116 9.13 -9.68 3.11
C ASN A 116 9.94 -8.92 2.07
N LEU A 117 9.22 -8.28 1.15
CA LEU A 117 9.75 -7.17 0.39
C LEU A 117 9.80 -5.96 1.34
N VAL A 118 10.99 -5.63 1.83
CA VAL A 118 11.18 -4.50 2.75
C VAL A 118 10.88 -3.19 2.03
N ARG A 119 11.36 -3.09 0.79
CA ARG A 119 11.21 -1.90 -0.03
C ARG A 119 11.46 -2.21 -1.50
N ARG A 120 10.61 -1.66 -2.36
CA ARG A 120 10.89 -1.46 -3.77
C ARG A 120 10.88 0.02 -4.09
N THR A 121 11.94 0.54 -4.68
CA THR A 121 12.08 1.97 -5.05
C THR A 121 12.40 2.13 -6.51
N GLY A 122 11.77 3.09 -7.16
CA GLY A 122 11.99 3.43 -8.57
C GLY A 122 10.74 4.10 -9.14
N SER A 123 10.92 4.91 -10.17
CA SER A 123 9.78 5.46 -10.90
C SER A 123 9.08 4.34 -11.65
N THR A 124 7.78 4.20 -11.42
CA THR A 124 6.95 3.20 -12.12
C THR A 124 6.22 3.90 -13.27
N PRO A 125 6.46 3.52 -14.53
CA PRO A 125 5.81 4.16 -15.66
C PRO A 125 4.30 3.85 -15.72
N ALA A 126 3.62 4.59 -16.59
CA ALA A 126 2.25 4.29 -17.00
C ALA A 126 2.14 2.92 -17.69
N TRP A 127 0.93 2.37 -17.82
CA TRP A 127 0.71 1.08 -18.48
C TRP A 127 0.83 1.23 -20.00
N ARG A 128 2.07 1.24 -20.48
CA ARG A 128 2.43 1.46 -21.87
C ARG A 128 3.50 0.46 -22.30
N HIS A 129 3.45 0.06 -23.56
CA HIS A 129 4.39 -0.90 -24.12
C HIS A 129 5.77 -0.28 -24.36
N ASN A 130 6.83 -1.10 -24.30
CA ASN A 130 8.22 -0.77 -24.68
C ASN A 130 8.86 0.43 -23.95
N ILE A 131 8.45 0.70 -22.72
CA ILE A 131 9.16 1.65 -21.84
C ILE A 131 9.93 0.81 -20.83
N PRO A 132 11.23 0.51 -21.03
CA PRO A 132 12.02 -0.17 -20.03
C PRO A 132 12.28 0.77 -18.85
N TRP A 133 12.31 0.22 -17.65
CA TRP A 133 12.70 0.95 -16.45
C TRP A 133 13.42 0.04 -15.48
N SER A 134 13.85 0.60 -14.36
CA SER A 134 14.44 -0.19 -13.28
C SER A 134 13.88 0.20 -11.93
N ALA A 135 13.95 -0.75 -11.00
CA ALA A 135 13.65 -0.53 -9.61
C ALA A 135 14.68 -1.26 -8.75
N ARG A 136 14.93 -0.75 -7.55
CA ARG A 136 15.74 -1.43 -6.54
C ARG A 136 14.86 -2.20 -5.59
N TYR A 137 15.32 -3.37 -5.19
CA TYR A 137 14.63 -4.29 -4.30
C TYR A 137 15.47 -4.56 -3.06
N ASP A 138 14.79 -4.49 -1.92
CA ASP A 138 15.31 -4.78 -0.59
C ASP A 138 14.43 -5.87 0.03
N TRP A 139 15.02 -6.99 0.43
CA TRP A 139 14.31 -8.13 1.01
C TRP A 139 14.78 -8.40 2.43
N SER A 140 13.85 -8.84 3.28
CA SER A 140 14.18 -9.16 4.67
C SER A 140 14.94 -10.48 4.77
N HIS A 141 14.68 -11.41 3.85
CA HIS A 141 15.32 -12.72 3.84
C HIS A 141 16.80 -12.56 3.51
N ASN A 142 17.67 -13.16 4.34
CA ASN A 142 19.13 -13.11 4.22
C ASN A 142 19.73 -11.69 4.10
N HIS A 143 19.01 -10.65 4.57
CA HIS A 143 19.49 -9.26 4.57
C HIS A 143 19.97 -8.77 3.18
N GLN A 144 19.20 -9.09 2.15
CA GLN A 144 19.52 -8.76 0.76
C GLN A 144 19.01 -7.37 0.37
N TYR A 145 19.91 -6.43 0.10
CA TYR A 145 19.57 -5.03 -0.17
C TYR A 145 20.17 -4.49 -1.47
N GLY A 146 19.43 -3.58 -2.12
CA GLY A 146 19.93 -2.75 -3.22
C GLY A 146 19.97 -3.43 -4.58
N TYR A 147 19.31 -4.58 -4.75
CA TYR A 147 19.30 -5.37 -5.99
C TYR A 147 18.57 -4.63 -7.10
N LEU A 148 19.24 -4.46 -8.25
CA LEU A 148 18.68 -3.77 -9.40
C LEU A 148 17.87 -4.76 -10.24
N GLY A 149 16.55 -4.51 -10.33
CA GLY A 149 15.67 -5.20 -11.27
C GLY A 149 15.51 -4.37 -12.54
N ASN A 150 15.87 -4.93 -13.68
CA ASN A 150 15.60 -4.37 -15.01
C ASN A 150 14.24 -4.86 -15.48
N ILE A 151 13.34 -3.94 -15.83
CA ILE A 151 11.91 -4.23 -15.99
C ILE A 151 11.44 -3.87 -17.40
N ASN A 152 10.65 -4.76 -17.99
CA ASN A 152 9.95 -4.54 -19.26
C ASN A 152 8.49 -5.01 -19.19
N LEU A 153 7.58 -4.29 -19.87
CA LEU A 153 6.16 -4.63 -19.99
C LEU A 153 5.80 -5.18 -21.36
N VAL A 154 5.07 -6.28 -21.34
CA VAL A 154 4.47 -6.91 -22.51
C VAL A 154 2.96 -6.86 -22.35
N TYR A 155 2.26 -6.32 -23.36
CA TYR A 155 0.81 -6.37 -23.43
C TYR A 155 0.39 -7.73 -23.99
N LEU A 156 -0.51 -8.42 -23.31
CA LEU A 156 -0.96 -9.78 -23.67
C LEU A 156 -2.37 -9.81 -24.28
N GLY A 157 -3.02 -8.65 -24.41
CA GLY A 157 -4.38 -8.53 -24.91
C GLY A 157 -5.38 -8.27 -23.80
N LYS A 158 -6.66 -8.54 -24.08
CA LYS A 158 -7.74 -8.35 -23.13
C LYS A 158 -8.21 -9.68 -22.56
N GLN A 159 -8.61 -9.65 -21.29
CA GLN A 159 -9.16 -10.81 -20.60
C GLN A 159 -10.30 -10.38 -19.68
N THR A 160 -11.39 -11.16 -19.69
CA THR A 160 -12.46 -10.98 -18.71
C THR A 160 -12.02 -11.54 -17.36
N VAL A 161 -12.13 -10.71 -16.31
CA VAL A 161 -11.92 -11.11 -14.92
C VAL A 161 -13.23 -10.99 -14.18
N THR A 162 -13.57 -12.01 -13.40
CA THR A 162 -14.81 -12.10 -12.63
C THR A 162 -14.49 -12.30 -11.16
N THR A 163 -15.15 -11.52 -10.30
CA THR A 163 -15.17 -11.66 -8.85
C THR A 163 -16.61 -11.88 -8.38
N PRO A 164 -16.85 -12.17 -7.09
CA PRO A 164 -18.21 -12.24 -6.57
C PRO A 164 -19.03 -10.94 -6.71
N LEU A 165 -18.38 -9.79 -6.94
CA LEU A 165 -19.05 -8.48 -6.99
C LEU A 165 -19.13 -7.86 -8.39
N TRP A 166 -18.25 -8.24 -9.30
CA TRP A 166 -18.16 -7.59 -10.60
C TRP A 166 -17.49 -8.51 -11.63
N SER A 167 -17.74 -8.21 -12.91
CA SER A 167 -17.06 -8.82 -14.04
C SER A 167 -16.70 -7.72 -15.03
N ASP A 168 -15.45 -7.66 -15.48
CA ASP A 168 -14.97 -6.61 -16.39
C ASP A 168 -13.92 -7.17 -17.37
N GLU A 169 -13.83 -6.56 -18.55
CA GLU A 169 -12.81 -6.86 -19.55
C GLU A 169 -11.59 -5.96 -19.31
N LEU A 170 -10.46 -6.57 -18.96
CA LEU A 170 -9.26 -5.87 -18.52
C LEU A 170 -8.09 -6.07 -19.48
N ASN A 171 -7.24 -5.05 -19.57
CA ASN A 171 -5.96 -5.14 -20.28
C ASN A 171 -5.00 -6.01 -19.47
N HIS A 172 -4.56 -7.13 -20.02
CA HIS A 172 -3.63 -8.05 -19.39
C HIS A 172 -2.18 -7.69 -19.77
N TRP A 173 -1.35 -7.50 -18.75
CA TRP A 173 0.05 -7.14 -18.89
C TRP A 173 0.93 -8.14 -18.16
N GLN A 174 2.07 -8.48 -18.78
CA GLN A 174 3.16 -9.17 -18.13
C GLN A 174 4.33 -8.22 -17.91
N GLU A 175 4.83 -8.20 -16.68
CA GLU A 175 6.03 -7.48 -16.28
C GLU A 175 7.15 -8.50 -16.06
N ASN A 176 8.20 -8.40 -16.87
CA ASN A 176 9.38 -9.23 -16.73
C ASN A 176 10.43 -8.44 -15.96
N VAL A 177 10.89 -8.95 -14.83
CA VAL A 177 11.93 -8.33 -14.00
C VAL A 177 13.15 -9.23 -13.99
N SER A 178 14.24 -8.76 -14.60
CA SER A 178 15.53 -9.46 -14.61
C SER A 178 16.44 -8.89 -13.53
N PHE A 179 17.10 -9.77 -12.78
CA PHE A 179 18.10 -9.44 -11.76
C PHE A 179 19.47 -9.95 -12.21
N PRO A 180 20.29 -9.15 -12.91
CA PRO A 180 21.57 -9.61 -13.46
C PRO A 180 22.53 -10.17 -12.41
N GLN A 181 22.56 -9.58 -11.21
CA GLN A 181 23.42 -10.00 -10.11
C GLN A 181 23.09 -11.41 -9.60
N LEU A 182 21.83 -11.82 -9.76
CA LEU A 182 21.31 -13.11 -9.31
C LEU A 182 21.12 -14.11 -10.46
N LYS A 183 21.34 -13.69 -11.71
CA LYS A 183 21.13 -14.48 -12.93
C LYS A 183 19.73 -15.13 -12.98
N THR A 184 18.72 -14.38 -12.56
CA THR A 184 17.35 -14.85 -12.43
C THR A 184 16.36 -13.81 -12.93
N THR A 185 15.13 -14.25 -13.18
CA THR A 185 14.04 -13.44 -13.69
C THR A 185 12.75 -13.84 -12.98
N ILE A 186 11.90 -12.85 -12.68
CA ILE A 186 10.53 -13.08 -12.23
C ILE A 186 9.55 -12.44 -13.22
N ASN A 187 8.39 -13.06 -13.36
CA ASN A 187 7.33 -12.60 -14.26
C ASN A 187 6.07 -12.32 -13.45
N ASN A 188 5.70 -11.05 -13.37
CA ASN A 188 4.47 -10.61 -12.73
C ASN A 188 3.39 -10.39 -13.78
N GLN A 189 2.12 -10.53 -13.39
CA GLN A 189 0.98 -10.31 -14.27
C GLN A 189 -0.01 -9.33 -13.62
N TYR A 190 -0.61 -8.49 -14.44
CA TYR A 190 -1.51 -7.43 -14.01
C TYR A 190 -2.68 -7.31 -14.96
N TRP A 191 -3.89 -7.20 -14.42
CA TRP A 191 -5.11 -6.93 -15.17
C TRP A 191 -5.60 -5.53 -14.83
N VAL A 192 -5.60 -4.67 -15.84
CA VAL A 192 -5.67 -3.22 -15.69
C VAL A 192 -6.91 -2.70 -16.42
N ASN A 193 -7.73 -1.91 -15.74
CA ASN A 193 -8.88 -1.26 -16.34
C ASN A 193 -8.48 -0.03 -17.17
N LYS A 194 -9.47 0.59 -17.82
CA LYS A 194 -9.29 1.81 -18.65
C LYS A 194 -8.75 3.04 -17.90
N ASN A 195 -8.88 3.05 -16.57
CA ASN A 195 -8.40 4.15 -15.71
C ASN A 195 -7.02 3.84 -15.11
N GLU A 196 -6.28 2.88 -15.66
CA GLU A 196 -4.98 2.43 -15.18
C GLU A 196 -4.97 1.76 -13.79
N ALA A 197 -6.15 1.45 -13.22
CA ALA A 197 -6.27 0.74 -11.97
C ALA A 197 -6.10 -0.77 -12.18
N VAL A 198 -5.24 -1.38 -11.37
CA VAL A 198 -5.04 -2.84 -11.35
C VAL A 198 -6.14 -3.46 -10.49
N LEU A 199 -6.95 -4.34 -11.08
CA LEU A 199 -8.03 -5.03 -10.38
C LEU A 199 -7.71 -6.50 -10.08
N LYS A 200 -6.73 -7.07 -10.76
CA LYS A 200 -6.12 -8.35 -10.42
C LYS A 200 -4.63 -8.30 -10.65
N SER A 201 -3.86 -9.00 -9.82
CA SER A 201 -2.43 -9.19 -10.04
C SER A 201 -1.94 -10.54 -9.55
N VAL A 202 -0.85 -10.99 -10.15
CA VAL A 202 -0.04 -12.13 -9.72
C VAL A 202 1.41 -11.65 -9.68
N GLN A 203 2.00 -11.58 -8.50
CA GLN A 203 3.31 -10.96 -8.30
C GLN A 203 4.21 -11.86 -7.48
N TYR A 204 5.50 -11.88 -7.79
CA TYR A 204 6.53 -12.47 -6.95
C TYR A 204 7.25 -11.35 -6.19
N LEU A 205 7.48 -11.52 -4.89
CA LEU A 205 8.17 -10.51 -4.08
C LEU A 205 9.66 -10.34 -4.47
N GLY A 206 10.24 -11.40 -5.01
CA GLY A 206 11.63 -11.50 -5.42
C GLY A 206 11.91 -12.90 -5.98
N PRO A 207 13.13 -13.17 -6.45
CA PRO A 207 13.54 -14.50 -6.86
C PRO A 207 13.47 -15.49 -5.69
N ASP A 208 12.91 -16.68 -5.92
CA ASP A 208 12.70 -17.71 -4.90
C ASP A 208 11.92 -17.26 -3.65
N MET A 209 11.15 -16.17 -3.78
CA MET A 209 10.27 -15.66 -2.73
C MET A 209 8.80 -15.93 -3.04
N ALA A 210 7.96 -15.63 -2.06
CA ALA A 210 6.53 -15.87 -2.15
C ALA A 210 5.87 -15.19 -3.36
N ARG A 211 4.91 -15.91 -3.93
CA ARG A 211 3.98 -15.47 -4.96
C ARG A 211 2.70 -14.97 -4.31
N LEU A 212 2.22 -13.80 -4.68
CA LEU A 212 0.97 -13.23 -4.20
C LEU A 212 0.02 -13.05 -5.38
N GLU A 213 -1.15 -13.65 -5.28
CA GLU A 213 -2.28 -13.29 -6.11
C GLU A 213 -3.18 -12.33 -5.35
N MET A 214 -3.61 -11.26 -6.00
CA MET A 214 -4.49 -10.27 -5.40
C MET A 214 -5.65 -9.98 -6.35
N ASP A 215 -6.88 -10.16 -5.87
CA ASP A 215 -8.13 -9.88 -6.56
C ASP A 215 -8.86 -8.75 -5.83
N ILE A 216 -8.99 -7.57 -6.45
CA ILE A 216 -9.67 -6.42 -5.85
C ILE A 216 -11.18 -6.65 -5.87
N LEU A 217 -11.81 -6.74 -4.71
CA LEU A 217 -13.25 -6.94 -4.61
C LEU A 217 -14.00 -5.61 -4.70
N LYS A 218 -13.54 -4.63 -3.92
CA LYS A 218 -14.04 -3.26 -3.93
C LYS A 218 -12.86 -2.31 -4.17
N PRO A 219 -12.77 -1.69 -5.36
CA PRO A 219 -11.68 -0.78 -5.67
C PRO A 219 -11.68 0.45 -4.77
N TYR A 220 -10.49 0.95 -4.44
CA TYR A 220 -10.36 2.27 -3.84
C TYR A 220 -10.73 3.35 -4.85
N VAL A 221 -11.55 4.30 -4.42
CA VAL A 221 -11.87 5.51 -5.17
C VAL A 221 -11.47 6.68 -4.28
N GLU A 222 -10.54 7.50 -4.75
CA GLU A 222 -10.16 8.73 -4.05
C GLU A 222 -11.40 9.65 -4.00
N ALA A 223 -11.84 10.00 -2.79
CA ALA A 223 -12.93 10.96 -2.63
C ALA A 223 -12.49 12.30 -3.24
N LYS A 224 -13.33 12.86 -4.12
CA LYS A 224 -13.10 14.17 -4.73
C LYS A 224 -13.42 15.30 -3.77
#